data_AF-A0A086L017-F1
#
_entry.id   AF-A0A086L017-F1
#
_cell.length_a   1.000
_cell.length_b   1.000
_cell.length_c   1.000
_cell.angle_alpha   90.00
_cell.angle_beta   90.00
_cell.angle_gamma   90.00
#
_symmetry.space_group_name_H-M   'P 1'
#
loop_
_entity.id
_entity.type
_entity.pdbx_description
1 polymer ?
#
loop_
_entity_poly.entity_id
_entity_poly.type
_entity_poly.pdbx_seq_one_letter_code
_entity_poly.pdbx_strand_id
1 'polypeptide(L)'
;RLRHECWQALEQLYKEKKVRAIGVSNFLVRHLEDLLEDGVEVVPMVNQIEFQPLCFDRDLLKWGEKHGMRIQAYASLGSGDPRLLRNPTVLAIAVECGVTPALVLLRWALQHGCHVIPCSRRETHLIEDSHVFDFCLNDEQMTLLDRLCDNTHFCWDPNIIA
;
A
#
# COMPACT_ATOMS: atom_id res chain seq x y z
N ARG A 1 -19.33 15.58 -4.43
CA ARG A 1 -20.27 16.06 -3.38
C ARG A 1 -20.08 15.35 -2.05
N LEU A 2 -20.48 14.09 -1.85
CA LEU A 2 -20.26 13.38 -0.56
C LEU A 2 -18.77 13.23 -0.18
N ARG A 3 -17.88 12.83 -1.10
CA ARG A 3 -16.43 12.74 -0.82
C ARG A 3 -15.84 14.05 -0.30
N HIS A 4 -16.17 15.15 -0.98
CA HIS A 4 -15.72 16.49 -0.60
C HIS A 4 -16.26 16.92 0.76
N GLU A 5 -17.56 16.75 1.01
CA GLU A 5 -18.18 17.07 2.31
C GLU A 5 -17.54 16.27 3.47
N CYS A 6 -17.27 14.98 3.25
CA CYS A 6 -16.55 14.15 4.22
C CYS A 6 -15.11 14.65 4.44
N TRP A 7 -14.42 15.05 3.37
CA TRP A 7 -13.06 15.58 3.49
C TRP A 7 -13.01 16.90 4.24
N GLN A 8 -13.93 17.83 3.97
CA GLN A 8 -14.05 19.09 4.71
C GLN A 8 -14.26 18.84 6.21
N ALA A 9 -15.04 17.83 6.58
CA ALA A 9 -15.19 17.43 7.98
C ALA A 9 -13.87 16.92 8.59
N LEU A 10 -13.07 16.15 7.85
CA LEU A 10 -11.74 15.72 8.29
C LEU A 10 -10.78 16.91 8.44
N GLU A 11 -10.79 17.86 7.50
CA GLU A 11 -10.01 19.09 7.58
C GLU A 11 -10.37 19.92 8.81
N GLN A 12 -11.66 20.04 9.13
CA GLN A 12 -12.11 20.72 10.33
C GLN A 12 -11.57 20.03 11.60
N LEU A 13 -11.66 18.70 11.69
CA LEU A 13 -11.11 17.94 12.82
C LEU A 13 -9.59 18.11 12.94
N TYR A 14 -8.88 18.20 11.82
CA TYR A 14 -7.44 18.45 11.77
C TYR A 14 -7.09 19.87 12.26
N LYS A 15 -7.80 20.89 11.77
CA LYS A 15 -7.64 22.30 12.20
C LYS A 15 -7.93 22.49 13.69
N GLU A 16 -8.94 21.78 14.20
CA GLU A 16 -9.28 21.74 15.63
C GLU A 16 -8.29 20.92 16.47
N LYS A 17 -7.27 20.31 15.85
CA LYS A 17 -6.25 19.46 16.50
C LYS A 17 -6.83 18.23 17.20
N LYS A 18 -8.02 17.78 16.80
CA LYS A 18 -8.63 16.52 17.28
C LYS A 18 -7.97 15.30 16.67
N VAL A 19 -7.41 15.45 15.48
CA VAL A 19 -6.58 14.45 14.79
C VAL A 19 -5.25 15.07 14.38
N ARG A 20 -4.20 14.26 14.32
CA ARG A 20 -2.83 14.72 13.98
C ARG A 20 -2.50 14.62 12.49
N ALA A 21 -3.24 13.82 11.75
CA ALA A 21 -3.10 13.62 10.32
C ALA A 21 -4.44 13.15 9.75
N ILE A 22 -4.68 13.46 8.48
CA ILE A 22 -5.86 13.02 7.74
C ILE A 22 -5.43 12.40 6.41
N GLY A 23 -6.20 11.43 5.96
CA GLY A 23 -5.91 10.66 4.77
C GLY A 23 -7.14 9.91 4.28
N VAL A 24 -6.96 9.22 3.17
CA VAL A 24 -8.01 8.47 2.48
C VAL A 24 -7.64 6.99 2.42
N SER A 25 -8.57 6.18 1.93
CA SER A 25 -8.33 4.76 1.67
C SER A 25 -9.04 4.34 0.40
N ASN A 26 -8.36 3.55 -0.44
CA ASN A 26 -8.87 3.05 -1.72
C ASN A 26 -9.19 4.15 -2.74
N PHE A 27 -8.49 5.28 -2.68
CA PHE A 27 -8.61 6.34 -3.68
C PHE A 27 -7.67 6.06 -4.85
N LEU A 28 -8.19 6.14 -6.05
CA LEU A 28 -7.42 6.14 -7.29
C LEU A 28 -6.96 7.56 -7.61
N VAL A 29 -6.00 7.71 -8.53
CA VAL A 29 -5.52 9.02 -9.01
C VAL A 29 -6.69 9.93 -9.40
N ARG A 30 -7.67 9.41 -10.17
CA ARG A 30 -8.87 10.18 -10.55
C ARG A 30 -9.67 10.71 -9.36
N HIS A 31 -9.81 9.92 -8.30
CA HIS A 31 -10.55 10.33 -7.10
C HIS A 31 -9.80 11.40 -6.30
N LEU A 32 -8.47 11.37 -6.35
CA LEU A 32 -7.61 12.36 -5.71
C LEU A 32 -7.62 13.67 -6.50
N GLU A 33 -7.54 13.61 -7.82
CA GLU A 33 -7.67 14.80 -8.68
C GLU A 33 -9.04 15.47 -8.51
N ASP A 34 -10.14 14.69 -8.54
CA ASP A 34 -11.50 15.22 -8.24
C ASP A 34 -11.53 15.95 -6.89
N LEU A 35 -10.86 15.40 -5.87
CA LEU A 35 -10.81 15.99 -4.53
C LEU A 35 -10.03 17.31 -4.52
N LEU A 36 -8.91 17.39 -5.26
CA LEU A 36 -8.14 18.62 -5.39
C LEU A 36 -8.91 19.69 -6.20
N GLU A 37 -9.61 19.30 -7.26
CA GLU A 37 -10.46 20.17 -8.07
C GLU A 37 -11.62 20.77 -7.27
N ASP A 38 -12.18 20.01 -6.32
CA ASP A 38 -13.20 20.51 -5.38
C ASP A 38 -12.63 21.56 -4.38
N GLY A 39 -11.33 21.85 -4.40
CA GLY A 39 -10.73 22.98 -3.68
C GLY A 39 -10.40 22.71 -2.21
N VAL A 40 -9.92 21.52 -1.90
CA VAL A 40 -9.50 21.15 -0.53
C VAL A 40 -8.25 21.90 -0.09
N GLU A 41 -8.14 22.22 1.19
CA GLU A 41 -7.02 22.97 1.76
C GLU A 41 -5.84 22.07 2.14
N VAL A 42 -6.12 20.82 2.49
CA VAL A 42 -5.14 19.83 2.93
C VAL A 42 -5.19 18.66 1.97
N VAL A 43 -4.09 18.43 1.25
CA VAL A 43 -3.89 17.21 0.47
C VAL A 43 -3.84 16.00 1.42
N PRO A 44 -4.51 14.86 1.10
CA PRO A 44 -4.41 13.67 1.92
C PRO A 44 -2.96 13.29 2.21
N MET A 45 -2.61 13.08 3.48
CA MET A 45 -1.23 12.76 3.87
C MET A 45 -0.90 11.28 3.67
N VAL A 46 -1.93 10.44 3.67
CA VAL A 46 -1.84 9.00 3.44
C VAL A 46 -3.00 8.54 2.57
N ASN A 47 -2.73 7.59 1.68
CA ASN A 47 -3.75 6.77 1.04
C ASN A 47 -3.49 5.30 1.35
N GLN A 48 -4.38 4.69 2.12
CA GLN A 48 -4.30 3.28 2.49
C GLN A 48 -4.98 2.42 1.41
N ILE A 49 -4.21 1.61 0.69
CA ILE A 49 -4.68 0.83 -0.47
C ILE A 49 -4.18 -0.61 -0.44
N GLU A 50 -4.88 -1.49 -1.17
CA GLU A 50 -4.35 -2.81 -1.48
C GLU A 50 -3.10 -2.64 -2.34
N PHE A 51 -1.97 -3.17 -1.86
CA PHE A 51 -0.69 -2.97 -2.55
C PHE A 51 0.24 -4.16 -2.33
N GLN A 52 0.51 -4.85 -3.43
CA GLN A 52 1.32 -6.07 -3.51
C GLN A 52 1.73 -6.34 -4.98
N PRO A 53 2.72 -7.21 -5.26
CA PRO A 53 3.28 -7.37 -6.61
C PRO A 53 2.28 -7.65 -7.75
N LEU A 54 1.16 -8.33 -7.50
CA LEU A 54 0.10 -8.59 -8.49
C LEU A 54 -0.86 -7.40 -8.69
N CYS A 55 -0.93 -6.47 -7.73
CA CYS A 55 -1.73 -5.25 -7.76
C CYS A 55 -0.82 -4.05 -7.46
N PHE A 56 -0.05 -3.66 -8.48
CA PHE A 56 0.96 -2.61 -8.37
C PHE A 56 0.58 -1.37 -9.20
N ASP A 57 0.03 -0.36 -8.53
CA ASP A 57 -0.30 0.94 -9.14
C ASP A 57 0.88 1.93 -9.06
N ARG A 58 1.68 1.96 -10.12
CA ARG A 58 2.85 2.85 -10.25
C ARG A 58 2.46 4.32 -10.38
N ASP A 59 1.32 4.62 -10.98
CA ASP A 59 0.90 5.99 -11.22
C ASP A 59 0.44 6.63 -9.92
N LEU A 60 -0.25 5.87 -9.06
CA LEU A 60 -0.61 6.30 -7.73
C LEU A 60 0.61 6.52 -6.82
N LEU A 61 1.65 5.69 -6.92
CA LEU A 61 2.92 5.95 -6.20
C LEU A 61 3.55 7.28 -6.61
N LYS A 62 3.70 7.50 -7.93
CA LYS A 62 4.28 8.75 -8.46
C LYS A 62 3.44 9.96 -8.09
N TRP A 63 2.12 9.81 -8.14
CA TRP A 63 1.19 10.85 -7.72
C TRP A 63 1.37 11.19 -6.25
N GLY A 64 1.48 10.17 -5.39
CA GLY A 64 1.70 10.35 -3.97
C GLY A 64 3.00 11.07 -3.67
N GLU A 65 4.10 10.64 -4.29
CA GLU A 65 5.41 11.29 -4.15
C GLU A 65 5.35 12.77 -4.56
N LYS A 66 4.73 13.08 -5.71
CA LYS A 66 4.59 14.45 -6.23
C LYS A 66 3.82 15.36 -5.25
N HIS A 67 2.80 14.84 -4.56
CA HIS A 67 1.93 15.63 -3.70
C HIS A 67 2.23 15.48 -2.20
N GLY A 68 3.32 14.80 -1.83
CA GLY A 68 3.70 14.58 -0.43
C GLY A 68 2.77 13.61 0.32
N MET A 69 1.99 12.79 -0.39
CA MET A 69 1.14 11.75 0.17
C MET A 69 1.88 10.41 0.21
N ARG A 70 1.79 9.70 1.33
CA ARG A 70 2.37 8.35 1.47
C ARG A 70 1.34 7.27 1.15
N ILE A 71 1.78 6.19 0.52
CA ILE A 71 0.97 4.97 0.41
C ILE A 71 1.13 4.14 1.67
N GLN A 72 0.02 3.63 2.19
CA GLN A 72 -0.01 2.62 3.24
C GLN A 72 -0.61 1.33 2.68
N ALA A 73 0.25 0.34 2.46
CA ALA A 73 -0.08 -0.96 1.90
C ALA A 73 -0.81 -1.83 2.93
N TYR A 74 -2.06 -2.18 2.63
CA TYR A 74 -2.74 -3.30 3.27
C TYR A 74 -2.82 -4.50 2.32
N ALA A 75 -3.22 -5.66 2.85
CA ALA A 75 -3.33 -6.91 2.08
C ALA A 75 -2.03 -7.34 1.38
N SER A 76 -0.87 -6.87 1.87
CA SER A 76 0.45 -7.14 1.27
C SER A 76 0.80 -8.63 1.19
N LEU A 77 0.09 -9.48 1.94
CA LEU A 77 0.26 -10.94 1.98
C LEU A 77 -0.90 -11.71 1.32
N GLY A 78 -1.75 -11.03 0.54
CA GLY A 78 -2.84 -11.65 -0.22
C GLY A 78 -4.10 -11.97 0.59
N SER A 79 -4.29 -11.33 1.75
CA SER A 79 -5.51 -11.47 2.58
C SER A 79 -5.91 -12.92 2.92
N GLY A 80 -4.93 -13.80 3.12
CA GLY A 80 -5.13 -15.22 3.43
C GLY A 80 -5.20 -16.14 2.21
N ASP A 81 -5.22 -15.58 1.00
CA ASP A 81 -5.09 -16.34 -0.23
C ASP A 81 -3.63 -16.77 -0.44
N PRO A 82 -3.37 -18.08 -0.63
CA PRO A 82 -2.00 -18.57 -0.75
C PRO A 82 -1.33 -18.24 -2.09
N ARG A 83 -2.06 -17.77 -3.11
CA ARG A 83 -1.52 -17.53 -4.47
C ARG A 83 -0.32 -16.59 -4.46
N LEU A 84 -0.38 -15.52 -3.67
CA LEU A 84 0.72 -14.55 -3.59
C LEU A 84 1.95 -15.14 -2.89
N LEU A 85 1.75 -15.77 -1.73
CA LEU A 85 2.84 -16.40 -0.94
C LEU A 85 3.45 -17.62 -1.64
N ARG A 86 2.72 -18.27 -2.55
CA ARG A 86 3.17 -19.41 -3.34
C ARG A 86 3.58 -19.04 -4.77
N ASN A 87 3.63 -17.75 -5.11
CA ASN A 87 4.08 -17.32 -6.41
C ASN A 87 5.54 -17.78 -6.64
N PRO A 88 5.86 -18.46 -7.76
CA PRO A 88 7.20 -19.02 -7.98
C PRO A 88 8.32 -17.99 -7.89
N THR A 89 8.10 -16.76 -8.37
CA THR A 89 9.08 -15.67 -8.30
C THR A 89 9.31 -15.23 -6.86
N VAL A 90 8.24 -15.09 -6.07
CA VAL A 90 8.34 -14.73 -4.65
C VAL A 90 9.08 -15.82 -3.87
N LEU A 91 8.78 -17.09 -4.14
CA LEU A 91 9.46 -18.22 -3.51
C LEU A 91 10.96 -18.28 -3.86
N ALA A 92 11.31 -18.08 -5.13
CA ALA A 92 12.70 -18.09 -5.58
C ALA A 92 13.52 -16.98 -4.89
N ILE A 93 12.98 -15.76 -4.85
CA ILE A 93 13.62 -14.62 -4.18
C ILE A 93 13.74 -14.86 -2.67
N ALA A 94 12.71 -15.45 -2.04
CA ALA A 94 12.76 -15.78 -0.62
C ALA A 94 13.91 -16.77 -0.29
N VAL A 95 14.10 -17.78 -1.14
CA VAL A 95 15.22 -18.74 -1.03
C VAL A 95 16.56 -18.04 -1.19
N GLU A 96 16.73 -17.18 -2.20
CA GLU A 96 17.97 -16.43 -2.43
C GLU A 96 18.32 -15.51 -1.26
N CYS A 97 17.32 -14.85 -0.68
CA CYS A 97 17.51 -13.95 0.47
C CYS A 97 17.61 -14.71 1.80
N GLY A 98 17.31 -16.01 1.85
CA GLY A 98 17.30 -16.78 3.10
C GLY A 98 16.19 -16.35 4.07
N VAL A 99 15.09 -15.81 3.56
CA VAL A 99 13.95 -15.30 4.35
C VAL A 99 12.65 -15.97 3.90
N THR A 100 11.54 -15.62 4.55
CA THR A 100 10.23 -16.15 4.15
C THR A 100 9.58 -15.32 3.03
N PRO A 101 8.65 -15.90 2.28
CA PRO A 101 7.90 -15.17 1.24
C PRO A 101 7.17 -13.94 1.78
N ALA A 102 6.70 -13.97 3.03
CA ALA A 102 6.05 -12.84 3.67
C ALA A 102 7.00 -11.65 3.81
N LEU A 103 8.22 -11.90 4.28
CA LEU A 103 9.25 -10.87 4.40
C LEU A 103 9.62 -10.26 3.05
N VAL A 104 9.72 -11.06 1.99
CA VAL A 104 9.95 -10.54 0.62
C VAL A 104 8.85 -9.56 0.20
N LEU A 105 7.59 -9.93 0.39
CA LEU A 105 6.44 -9.10 0.00
C LEU A 105 6.36 -7.79 0.79
N LEU A 106 6.58 -7.86 2.12
CA LEU A 106 6.60 -6.68 2.97
C LEU A 106 7.79 -5.77 2.63
N ARG A 107 8.97 -6.35 2.40
CA ARG A 107 10.18 -5.62 2.02
C ARG A 107 10.02 -4.92 0.68
N TRP A 108 9.38 -5.57 -0.28
CA TRP A 108 9.10 -4.99 -1.59
C TRP A 108 8.26 -3.71 -1.47
N ALA A 109 7.17 -3.74 -0.69
CA ALA A 109 6.34 -2.54 -0.48
C ALA A 109 7.13 -1.43 0.25
N LEU A 110 7.92 -1.77 1.27
CA LEU A 110 8.77 -0.81 1.97
C LEU A 110 9.82 -0.15 1.05
N GLN A 111 10.43 -0.91 0.15
CA GLN A 111 11.44 -0.39 -0.79
C GLN A 111 10.84 0.49 -1.90
N HIS A 112 9.55 0.35 -2.20
CA HIS A 112 8.80 1.32 -3.00
C HIS A 112 8.39 2.58 -2.22
N GLY A 113 8.81 2.70 -0.96
CA GLY A 113 8.51 3.87 -0.11
C GLY A 113 7.11 3.85 0.51
N CYS A 114 6.42 2.71 0.48
CA CYS A 114 5.15 2.53 1.16
C CYS A 114 5.35 2.23 2.65
N HIS A 115 4.36 2.58 3.48
CA HIS A 115 4.22 2.01 4.81
C HIS A 115 3.48 0.67 4.70
N VAL A 116 3.82 -0.32 5.52
CA VAL A 116 3.11 -1.62 5.56
C VAL A 116 2.36 -1.79 6.87
N ILE A 117 1.20 -2.45 6.81
CA ILE A 117 0.40 -2.80 7.99
C ILE A 117 0.01 -4.29 7.97
N PRO A 118 0.99 -5.22 8.09
CA PRO A 118 0.69 -6.63 8.17
C PRO A 118 -0.21 -6.91 9.39
N CYS A 119 -1.22 -7.76 9.20
CA CYS A 119 -2.11 -8.19 10.27
C CYS A 119 -1.88 -9.68 10.52
N SER A 120 -1.58 -10.03 11.76
CA SER A 120 -1.45 -11.42 12.21
C SER A 120 -2.10 -11.59 13.57
N ARG A 121 -2.67 -12.79 13.81
CA ARG A 121 -3.15 -13.24 15.12
C ARG A 121 -2.18 -14.19 15.82
N ARG A 122 -1.07 -14.54 15.15
CA ARG A 122 -0.04 -15.45 15.66
C ARG A 122 1.18 -14.64 16.05
N GLU A 123 1.61 -14.77 17.30
CA GLU A 123 2.79 -14.09 17.83
C GLU A 123 4.05 -14.40 17.03
N THR A 124 4.23 -15.67 16.63
CA THR A 124 5.38 -16.09 15.82
C THR A 124 5.50 -15.31 14.51
N HIS A 125 4.38 -15.04 13.85
CA HIS A 125 4.34 -14.23 12.63
C HIS A 125 4.62 -12.75 12.90
N LEU A 126 4.16 -12.21 14.03
CA LEU A 126 4.44 -10.82 14.38
C LEU A 126 5.94 -10.60 14.61
N ILE A 127 6.59 -11.56 15.29
CA ILE A 127 8.04 -11.55 15.49
C ILE A 127 8.74 -11.70 14.14
N GLU A 128 8.33 -12.66 13.32
CA GLU A 128 8.89 -12.88 11.99
C GLU A 128 8.80 -11.63 11.11
N ASP A 129 7.61 -11.04 10.95
CA ASP A 129 7.36 -9.85 10.14
C ASP A 129 8.18 -8.63 10.61
N SER A 130 8.60 -8.59 11.89
CA SER A 130 9.44 -7.52 12.42
C SER A 130 10.87 -7.53 11.87
N HIS A 131 11.34 -8.67 11.37
CA HIS A 131 12.66 -8.83 10.74
C HIS A 131 12.74 -8.28 9.31
N VAL A 132 11.68 -7.63 8.81
CA VAL A 132 11.63 -7.02 7.46
C VAL A 132 12.70 -5.93 7.25
N PHE A 133 13.30 -5.42 8.31
CA PHE A 133 14.38 -4.42 8.25
C PHE A 133 15.78 -5.03 8.20
N ASP A 134 15.92 -6.34 8.42
CA ASP A 134 17.23 -7.02 8.54
C ASP A 134 17.85 -7.38 7.17
N PHE A 135 17.13 -7.16 6.07
CA PHE A 135 17.60 -7.44 4.71
C PHE A 135 17.05 -6.42 3.70
N CYS A 136 17.57 -6.47 2.48
CA CYS A 136 17.08 -5.70 1.34
C CYS A 136 16.95 -6.60 0.10
N LEU A 137 15.98 -6.30 -0.75
CA LEU A 137 15.89 -6.81 -2.11
C LEU A 137 16.79 -5.98 -3.01
N ASN A 138 17.53 -6.63 -3.89
CA ASN A 138 18.33 -5.93 -4.90
C ASN A 138 17.45 -5.42 -6.07
N ASP A 139 18.03 -4.63 -6.96
CA ASP A 139 17.30 -4.01 -8.08
C ASP A 139 16.69 -5.03 -9.04
N GLU A 140 17.36 -6.16 -9.27
CA GLU A 140 16.86 -7.24 -10.12
C GLU A 140 15.64 -7.93 -9.49
N GLN A 141 15.72 -8.26 -8.21
CA GLN A 141 14.62 -8.86 -7.44
C GLN A 141 13.41 -7.92 -7.37
N MET A 142 13.64 -6.63 -7.11
CA MET A 142 12.60 -5.61 -7.16
C MET A 142 11.94 -5.58 -8.54
N THR A 143 12.75 -5.56 -9.62
CA THR A 143 12.26 -5.55 -11.01
C THR A 143 11.47 -6.82 -11.37
N LEU A 144 11.85 -7.98 -10.85
CA LEU A 144 11.13 -9.24 -11.07
C LEU A 144 9.76 -9.22 -10.41
N LEU A 145 9.67 -8.77 -9.15
CA LEU A 145 8.40 -8.65 -8.43
C LEU A 145 7.47 -7.61 -9.07
N ASP A 146 8.05 -6.49 -9.48
CA ASP A 146 7.41 -5.41 -10.22
C ASP A 146 6.69 -5.84 -11.50
N ARG A 147 7.18 -6.90 -12.15
CA ARG A 147 6.63 -7.47 -13.39
C ARG A 147 5.51 -8.47 -13.16
N LEU A 148 5.23 -8.84 -11.92
CA LEU A 148 4.13 -9.75 -11.57
C LEU A 148 2.75 -9.08 -11.69
N CYS A 149 2.70 -7.75 -11.81
CA CYS A 149 1.46 -6.99 -11.82
C CYS A 149 0.53 -7.42 -12.97
N ASP A 150 -0.63 -7.95 -12.60
CA ASP A 150 -1.68 -8.39 -13.52
C ASP A 150 -3.06 -7.83 -13.13
N ASN A 151 -3.09 -6.87 -12.21
CA ASN A 151 -4.28 -6.30 -11.56
C ASN A 151 -5.11 -7.33 -10.76
N THR A 152 -4.49 -8.40 -10.26
CA THR A 152 -5.17 -9.31 -9.32
C THR A 152 -5.36 -8.64 -7.96
N HIS A 153 -6.63 -8.39 -7.62
CA HIS A 153 -7.06 -7.98 -6.29
C HIS A 153 -7.45 -9.20 -5.43
N PHE A 154 -7.02 -9.19 -4.17
CA PHE A 154 -7.44 -10.10 -3.11
C PHE A 154 -8.53 -9.48 -2.22
N CYS A 155 -8.72 -8.17 -2.32
CA CYS A 155 -9.81 -7.46 -1.69
C CYS A 155 -10.80 -6.99 -2.77
N TRP A 156 -11.34 -5.79 -2.64
CA TRP A 156 -12.32 -5.23 -3.56
C TRP A 156 -11.64 -4.21 -4.49
N ASP A 157 -12.09 -4.13 -5.73
CA ASP A 157 -11.52 -3.23 -6.74
C ASP A 157 -12.13 -1.82 -6.62
N PRO A 158 -11.35 -0.76 -6.31
CA PRO A 158 -11.85 0.60 -6.21
C PRO A 158 -12.36 1.17 -7.54
N ASN A 159 -12.04 0.56 -8.69
CA ASN A 159 -12.53 1.03 -9.98
C ASN A 159 -14.04 0.97 -10.13
N ILE A 160 -14.71 0.10 -9.38
CA ILE A 160 -16.16 -0.12 -9.47
C ILE A 160 -16.97 0.94 -8.69
N ILE A 161 -16.32 1.80 -7.91
CA ILE A 161 -16.97 2.86 -7.14
C ILE A 161 -16.71 4.20 -7.82
N ALA A 162 -17.82 4.87 -8.17
CA ALA A 162 -17.87 6.21 -8.73
C ALA A 162 -17.38 7.24 -7.72
#